data_AF-A0A369LBS0-F1
#
_entry.id   AF-A0A369LBS0-F1
#
_cell.length_a   1.000
_cell.length_b   1.000
_cell.length_c   1.000
_cell.angle_alpha   90.00
_cell.angle_beta   90.00
_cell.angle_gamma   90.00
#
_symmetry.space_group_name_H-M   'P 1'
#
loop_
_entity.id
_entity.type
_entity.pdbx_description
1 polymer ?
#
loop_
_entity_poly.entity_id
_entity_poly.type
_entity_poly.pdbx_seq_one_letter_code
_entity_poly.pdbx_strand_id
1 'polypeptide(L)'
;MFGIGGFELFLILLFGFLLFGPDKLPAMAKTLGKAIGKFRNAQEEMNKVIKNEVYDPDSDEPFKNPLDVMEKAADAGKKAANGASKAVSSASKVVSSHSSSATAPKPRPAGQQESFSERKARYDRERAAKQAAEAERAEAAKQAALAAADAQSTEAAAPETAAQAAPAAPAAPAAPAAQSSETETKGE
;
A
#
# COMPACT_ATOMS: atom_id res chain seq x y z
N MET A 1 -11.08 -28.11 -18.09
CA MET A 1 -11.72 -26.82 -17.77
C MET A 1 -11.10 -25.61 -18.48
N PHE A 2 -10.22 -25.76 -19.48
CA PHE A 2 -9.75 -24.59 -20.24
C PHE A 2 -10.07 -24.62 -21.72
N GLY A 3 -10.39 -25.77 -22.34
CA GLY A 3 -10.82 -25.85 -23.75
C GLY A 3 -9.78 -25.36 -24.79
N ILE A 4 -8.69 -24.74 -24.35
CA ILE A 4 -7.65 -24.12 -25.16
C ILE A 4 -6.65 -25.20 -25.60
N GLY A 5 -6.43 -25.31 -26.91
CA GLY A 5 -5.43 -26.18 -27.52
C GLY A 5 -4.01 -25.63 -27.39
N GLY A 6 -3.00 -26.48 -27.63
CA GLY A 6 -1.59 -26.05 -27.59
C GLY A 6 -1.25 -24.92 -28.56
N PHE A 7 -1.89 -24.90 -29.74
CA PHE A 7 -1.72 -23.83 -30.74
C PHE A 7 -2.34 -22.50 -30.29
N GLU A 8 -3.52 -22.55 -29.67
CA GLU A 8 -4.19 -21.35 -29.14
C GLU A 8 -3.41 -20.76 -27.96
N LEU A 9 -2.86 -21.61 -27.08
CA LEU A 9 -1.96 -21.16 -26.01
C LEU A 9 -0.71 -20.48 -26.58
N PHE A 10 -0.13 -21.01 -27.66
CA PHE A 10 1.01 -20.39 -28.33
C PHE A 10 0.67 -19.03 -28.94
N LEU A 11 -0.50 -18.90 -29.60
CA LEU A 11 -0.98 -17.62 -30.13
C LEU A 11 -1.15 -16.58 -29.02
N ILE A 12 -1.76 -16.95 -27.88
CA ILE A 12 -1.92 -16.05 -26.73
C ILE A 12 -0.54 -15.65 -26.18
N LEU A 13 0.40 -16.59 -26.09
CA LEU A 13 1.76 -16.31 -25.65
C LEU A 13 2.46 -15.34 -26.61
N LEU A 14 2.31 -15.52 -27.92
CA LEU A 14 2.87 -14.64 -28.94
C LEU A 14 2.29 -13.22 -28.82
N PHE A 15 0.98 -13.07 -28.66
CA PHE A 15 0.35 -11.77 -28.41
C PHE A 15 0.80 -11.15 -27.08
N GLY A 16 0.93 -11.94 -26.02
CA GLY A 16 1.48 -11.48 -24.75
C GLY A 16 2.94 -11.02 -24.87
N PHE A 17 3.74 -11.74 -25.66
CA PHE A 17 5.12 -11.36 -25.99
C PHE A 17 5.20 -10.09 -26.84
N LEU A 18 4.27 -9.87 -27.77
CA LEU A 18 4.19 -8.62 -28.54
C LEU A 18 3.77 -7.44 -27.67
N LEU A 19 2.81 -7.66 -26.76
CA LEU A 19 2.25 -6.59 -25.92
C LEU A 19 3.22 -6.16 -24.82
N PHE A 20 3.81 -7.11 -24.10
CA PHE A 20 4.70 -6.84 -22.97
C PHE A 20 6.19 -6.92 -23.32
N GLY A 21 6.55 -7.61 -24.41
CA GLY A 21 7.93 -7.83 -24.83
C GLY A 21 8.56 -9.12 -24.28
N PRO A 22 9.57 -9.66 -24.98
CA PRO A 22 10.26 -10.89 -24.58
C PRO A 22 11.06 -10.76 -23.28
N ASP A 23 11.40 -9.55 -22.86
CA ASP A 23 12.18 -9.30 -21.64
C ASP A 23 11.29 -9.16 -20.38
N LYS A 24 10.06 -8.62 -20.53
CA LYS A 24 9.19 -8.32 -19.39
C LYS A 24 8.50 -9.55 -18.83
N LEU A 25 7.98 -10.43 -19.67
CA LEU A 25 7.35 -11.67 -19.22
C LEU A 25 8.27 -12.56 -18.36
N PRO A 26 9.53 -12.87 -18.77
CA PRO A 26 10.43 -13.65 -17.92
C PRO A 26 10.89 -12.89 -16.68
N ALA A 27 11.00 -11.55 -16.73
CA ALA A 27 11.29 -10.76 -15.54
C ALA A 27 10.16 -10.86 -14.50
N MET A 28 8.90 -10.74 -14.94
CA MET A 28 7.72 -10.89 -14.07
C MET A 28 7.55 -12.35 -13.58
N ALA A 29 7.81 -13.34 -14.43
CA ALA A 29 7.80 -14.74 -14.01
C ALA A 29 8.85 -15.03 -12.94
N LYS A 30 10.05 -14.43 -13.02
CA LYS A 30 11.10 -14.56 -11.99
C LYS A 30 10.69 -13.93 -10.67
N THR A 31 10.05 -12.78 -10.66
CA THR A 31 9.60 -12.12 -9.42
C THR A 31 8.42 -12.85 -8.80
N LEU A 32 7.40 -13.15 -9.61
CA LEU A 32 6.21 -13.90 -9.18
C LEU A 32 6.57 -15.32 -8.74
N GLY A 33 7.46 -16.00 -9.45
CA GLY A 33 7.97 -17.32 -9.10
C GLY A 33 8.70 -17.33 -7.76
N LYS A 34 9.54 -16.31 -7.48
CA LYS A 34 10.16 -16.13 -6.15
C LYS A 34 9.12 -15.88 -5.05
N ALA A 35 8.08 -15.09 -5.34
CA ALA A 35 7.01 -14.81 -4.39
C ALA A 35 6.20 -16.08 -4.07
N ILE A 36 5.79 -16.83 -5.09
CA ILE A 36 5.08 -18.10 -4.96
C ILE A 36 5.96 -19.12 -4.21
N GLY A 37 7.26 -19.19 -4.50
CA GLY A 37 8.19 -20.06 -3.80
C GLY A 37 8.28 -19.74 -2.31
N LYS A 38 8.44 -18.46 -1.95
CA LYS A 38 8.44 -18.01 -0.55
C LYS A 38 7.11 -18.28 0.14
N PHE A 39 5.99 -18.07 -0.55
CA PHE A 39 4.66 -18.36 -0.03
C PHE A 39 4.44 -19.85 0.21
N ARG A 40 4.92 -20.72 -0.69
CA ARG A 40 4.89 -22.18 -0.48
C ARG A 40 5.75 -22.59 0.72
N ASN A 41 6.97 -22.08 0.84
CA ASN A 41 7.83 -22.37 1.98
C ASN A 41 7.19 -21.92 3.31
N ALA A 42 6.61 -20.72 3.34
CA ALA A 42 5.90 -20.22 4.51
C ALA A 42 4.64 -21.04 4.82
N GLN A 43 3.89 -21.47 3.80
CA GLN A 43 2.77 -22.39 3.97
C GLN A 43 3.20 -23.76 4.50
N GLU A 44 4.36 -24.27 4.08
CA GLU A 44 4.93 -25.54 4.55
C GLU A 44 5.39 -25.42 6.01
N GLU A 45 6.07 -24.33 6.37
CA GLU A 45 6.46 -24.03 7.75
C GLU A 45 5.22 -23.86 8.65
N MET A 46 4.23 -23.09 8.20
CA MET A 46 2.97 -22.89 8.94
C MET A 46 2.19 -24.20 9.05
N ASN A 47 2.12 -25.02 7.99
CA ASN A 47 1.53 -26.36 8.07
C ASN A 47 2.28 -27.25 9.07
N LYS A 48 3.61 -27.16 9.14
CA LYS A 48 4.42 -27.94 10.07
C LYS A 48 4.18 -27.50 11.52
N VAL A 49 4.10 -26.19 11.77
CA VAL A 49 3.73 -25.64 13.09
C VAL A 49 2.30 -26.04 13.45
N ILE A 50 1.32 -25.89 12.55
CA ILE A 50 -0.06 -26.29 12.82
C ILE A 50 -0.15 -27.80 13.09
N LYS A 51 0.54 -28.64 12.30
CA LYS A 51 0.52 -30.11 12.49
C LYS A 51 1.29 -30.61 13.71
N ASN A 52 2.26 -29.86 14.22
CA ASN A 52 3.08 -30.27 15.37
C ASN A 52 2.68 -29.58 16.67
N GLU A 53 2.22 -28.33 16.60
CA GLU A 53 1.89 -27.50 17.76
C GLU A 53 0.38 -27.43 17.99
N VAL A 54 -0.45 -27.39 16.93
CA VAL A 54 -1.91 -27.16 17.03
C VAL A 54 -2.71 -28.46 16.93
N TYR A 55 -2.25 -29.41 16.11
CA TYR A 55 -2.81 -30.74 15.95
C TYR A 55 -1.96 -31.74 16.73
N ASP A 56 -2.48 -32.17 17.86
CA ASP A 56 -1.90 -33.26 18.63
C ASP A 56 -2.82 -34.48 18.47
N PRO A 57 -2.43 -35.49 17.67
CA PRO A 57 -3.27 -36.67 17.44
C PRO A 57 -3.50 -37.50 18.70
N ASP A 58 -2.74 -37.27 19.77
CA ASP A 58 -2.84 -37.97 21.06
C ASP A 58 -3.58 -37.14 22.14
N SER A 59 -4.09 -35.94 21.82
CA SER A 59 -4.86 -35.07 22.72
C SER A 59 -6.36 -35.10 22.43
N ASP A 60 -7.19 -35.01 23.48
CA ASP A 60 -8.66 -35.05 23.40
C ASP A 60 -9.30 -33.87 22.62
N GLU A 61 -8.55 -32.78 22.39
CA GLU A 61 -8.96 -31.64 21.56
C GLU A 61 -7.90 -31.32 20.47
N PRO A 62 -8.09 -31.77 19.21
CA PRO A 62 -7.08 -31.76 18.17
C PRO A 62 -6.80 -30.37 17.54
N PHE A 63 -7.36 -29.30 18.10
CA PHE A 63 -7.15 -27.93 17.63
C PHE A 63 -6.93 -27.00 18.81
N LYS A 64 -5.67 -26.62 19.06
CA LYS A 64 -5.36 -25.56 20.03
C LYS A 64 -5.83 -24.19 19.54
N ASN A 65 -6.32 -23.39 20.47
CA ASN A 65 -6.88 -22.06 20.21
C ASN A 65 -5.90 -21.17 19.44
N PRO A 66 -6.31 -20.55 18.31
CA PRO A 66 -5.42 -19.78 17.43
C PRO A 66 -4.80 -18.54 18.10
N LEU A 67 -5.42 -18.04 19.17
CA LEU A 67 -4.88 -16.94 19.97
C LEU A 67 -3.57 -17.29 20.69
N ASP A 68 -3.45 -18.53 21.19
CA ASP A 68 -2.26 -18.99 21.91
C ASP A 68 -1.05 -19.09 20.96
N VAL A 69 -1.28 -19.56 19.73
CA VAL A 69 -0.26 -19.62 18.68
C VAL A 69 0.22 -18.22 18.28
N MET A 70 -0.70 -17.26 18.17
CA MET A 70 -0.37 -15.88 17.83
C MET A 70 0.39 -15.19 18.96
N GLU A 71 0.02 -15.43 20.21
CA GLU A 71 0.72 -14.93 21.40
C GLU A 71 2.13 -15.52 21.49
N LYS A 72 2.27 -16.83 21.26
CA LYS A 72 3.57 -17.52 21.26
C LYS A 72 4.49 -17.07 20.13
N ALA A 73 3.95 -16.81 18.94
CA ALA A 73 4.69 -16.24 17.82
C ALA A 73 5.13 -14.79 18.11
N ALA A 74 4.27 -13.99 18.75
CA ALA A 74 4.58 -12.63 19.15
C ALA A 74 5.69 -12.59 20.23
N ASP A 75 5.64 -13.48 21.22
CA ASP A 75 6.68 -13.62 22.25
C ASP A 75 8.01 -14.10 21.67
N ALA A 76 8.00 -15.05 20.73
CA ALA A 76 9.21 -15.50 20.03
C ALA A 76 9.86 -14.35 19.24
N GLY A 77 9.06 -13.55 18.53
CA GLY A 77 9.52 -12.36 17.83
C GLY A 77 10.14 -11.32 18.76
N LYS A 78 9.53 -11.10 19.93
CA LYS A 78 10.03 -10.15 20.95
C LYS A 78 11.34 -10.63 21.59
N LYS A 79 11.47 -11.94 21.82
CA LYS A 79 12.70 -12.56 22.37
C LYS A 79 13.86 -12.54 21.38
N ALA A 80 13.58 -12.75 20.08
CA ALA A 80 14.58 -12.63 19.01
C ALA A 80 15.07 -11.20 18.81
N ALA A 81 14.16 -10.21 18.85
CA ALA A 81 14.50 -8.79 18.77
C ALA A 81 15.40 -8.34 19.95
N ASN A 82 15.14 -8.85 21.15
CA ASN A 82 15.95 -8.53 22.34
C ASN A 82 17.29 -9.28 22.39
N GLY A 83 17.40 -10.45 21.74
CA GLY A 83 18.67 -11.16 21.57
C GLY A 83 19.58 -10.46 20.55
N ALA A 84 19.00 -9.98 19.45
CA ALA A 84 19.73 -9.25 18.41
C ALA A 84 20.26 -7.90 18.90
N SER A 85 19.49 -7.17 19.73
CA SER A 85 19.92 -5.90 20.34
C SER A 85 21.10 -6.07 21.33
N LYS A 86 21.18 -7.21 22.01
CA LYS A 86 22.28 -7.54 22.95
C LYS A 86 23.54 -8.07 22.24
N ALA A 87 23.37 -8.74 21.10
CA ALA A 87 24.47 -9.22 20.27
C ALA A 87 25.16 -8.06 19.52
N VAL A 88 24.39 -7.10 19.00
CA VAL A 88 24.93 -5.92 18.31
C VAL A 88 25.67 -4.96 19.26
N SER A 89 25.23 -4.84 20.53
CA SER A 89 25.94 -4.05 21.54
C SER A 89 27.25 -4.69 22.00
N SER A 90 27.33 -6.02 21.96
CA SER A 90 28.53 -6.78 22.36
C SER A 90 29.58 -6.82 21.25
N ALA A 91 29.15 -6.88 19.99
CA ALA A 91 30.04 -6.83 18.82
C ALA A 91 30.67 -5.44 18.62
N SER A 92 29.96 -4.36 18.97
CA SER A 92 30.48 -2.98 18.93
C SER A 92 31.68 -2.76 19.88
N LYS A 93 31.82 -3.55 20.95
CA LYS A 93 32.91 -3.43 21.94
C LYS A 93 34.18 -4.22 21.55
N VAL A 94 34.07 -5.18 20.63
CA VAL A 94 35.20 -6.03 20.19
C VAL A 94 35.94 -5.42 18.99
N VAL A 95 35.28 -4.58 18.19
CA VAL A 95 35.88 -4.00 16.98
C VAL A 95 36.83 -2.82 17.25
N SER A 96 36.84 -2.24 18.46
CA SER A 96 37.71 -1.11 18.83
C SER A 96 39.08 -1.51 19.38
N SER A 97 39.36 -2.80 19.61
CA SER A 97 40.63 -3.25 20.23
C SER A 97 41.65 -3.88 19.27
N HIS A 98 41.35 -4.00 17.98
CA HIS A 98 42.24 -4.68 17.01
C HIS A 98 42.77 -3.78 15.88
N SER A 99 42.55 -2.46 15.91
CA SER A 99 43.14 -1.54 14.92
C SER A 99 44.48 -0.96 15.40
N SER A 100 45.52 -1.79 15.39
CA SER A 100 46.90 -1.29 15.34
C SER A 100 47.84 -2.32 14.68
N SER A 101 47.78 -2.42 13.35
CA SER A 101 48.98 -2.67 12.53
C SER A 101 48.68 -2.51 11.04
N ALA A 102 49.40 -1.55 10.43
CA ALA A 102 49.84 -1.41 9.04
C ALA A 102 49.00 -2.08 7.91
N THR A 103 48.60 -1.43 6.83
CA THR A 103 49.42 -0.63 5.90
C THR A 103 48.49 0.05 4.89
N ALA A 104 48.76 1.30 4.52
CA ALA A 104 47.99 2.08 3.53
C ALA A 104 48.04 1.48 2.11
N PRO A 105 46.99 1.69 1.30
CA PRO A 105 47.21 2.57 0.14
C PRO A 105 46.10 3.61 -0.14
N LYS A 106 46.59 4.70 -0.71
CA LYS A 106 46.03 5.94 -1.29
C LYS A 106 44.56 5.94 -1.79
N PRO A 107 43.81 7.05 -1.60
CA PRO A 107 42.36 7.10 -1.81
C PRO A 107 41.98 7.27 -3.28
N ARG A 108 40.95 6.52 -3.71
CA ARG A 108 40.16 6.78 -4.92
C ARG A 108 38.89 7.51 -4.46
N PRO A 109 38.40 8.56 -5.16
CA PRO A 109 37.32 9.41 -4.63
C PRO A 109 36.06 8.56 -4.44
N ALA A 110 35.71 8.34 -3.17
CA ALA A 110 34.50 7.64 -2.78
C ALA A 110 33.30 8.50 -3.15
N GLY A 111 32.49 8.02 -4.11
CA GLY A 111 31.09 8.41 -4.14
C GLY A 111 30.51 8.10 -2.76
N GLN A 112 30.04 9.15 -2.08
CA GLN A 112 29.55 9.12 -0.70
C GLN A 112 28.55 7.98 -0.52
N GLN A 113 29.03 6.84 0.02
CA GLN A 113 28.16 5.84 0.60
C GLN A 113 27.67 6.44 1.92
N GLU A 114 26.57 7.19 1.85
CA GLU A 114 25.86 7.66 3.03
C GLU A 114 25.59 6.46 3.95
N SER A 115 26.18 6.50 5.14
CA SER A 115 25.96 5.47 6.15
C SER A 115 24.47 5.43 6.53
N PHE A 116 23.93 4.25 6.86
CA PHE A 116 22.52 4.12 7.25
C PHE A 116 22.11 5.02 8.43
N SER A 117 23.07 5.36 9.31
CA SER A 117 22.92 6.36 10.37
C SER A 117 22.55 7.74 9.85
N GLU A 118 23.15 8.17 8.74
CA GLU A 118 22.97 9.48 8.15
C GLU A 118 21.62 9.59 7.42
N ARG A 119 21.24 8.50 6.74
CA ARG A 119 19.94 8.38 6.08
C ARG A 119 18.78 8.34 7.07
N LYS A 120 18.96 7.68 8.22
CA LYS A 120 17.96 7.67 9.30
C LYS A 120 17.82 9.04 9.95
N ALA A 121 18.93 9.73 10.22
CA ALA A 121 18.89 11.09 10.77
C ALA A 121 18.20 12.10 9.84
N ARG A 122 18.41 11.98 8.52
CA ARG A 122 17.69 12.77 7.50
C ARG A 122 16.17 12.54 7.55
N TYR A 123 15.76 11.27 7.59
CA TYR A 123 14.34 10.91 7.63
C TYR A 123 13.65 11.38 8.92
N ASP A 124 14.30 11.19 10.06
CA ASP A 124 13.76 11.61 11.37
C ASP A 124 13.63 13.14 11.43
N ARG A 125 14.60 13.89 10.88
CA ARG A 125 14.56 15.36 10.80
C ARG A 125 13.49 15.86 9.83
N GLU A 126 13.31 15.22 8.69
CA GLU A 126 12.28 15.57 7.72
C GLU A 126 10.87 15.32 8.28
N ARG A 127 10.69 14.21 9.00
CA ARG A 127 9.41 13.87 9.63
C ARG A 127 9.06 14.82 10.76
N ALA A 128 10.05 15.21 11.58
CA ALA A 128 9.86 16.21 12.63
C ALA A 128 9.50 17.59 12.05
N ALA A 129 10.16 18.00 10.96
CA ALA A 129 9.86 19.26 10.29
C ALA A 129 8.44 19.28 9.69
N LYS A 130 8.00 18.17 9.07
CA LYS A 130 6.61 18.06 8.57
C LYS A 130 5.58 18.11 9.68
N GLN A 131 5.83 17.43 10.80
CA GLN A 131 4.91 17.46 11.95
C GLN A 131 4.84 18.85 12.59
N ALA A 132 5.96 19.56 12.70
CA ALA A 132 5.96 20.94 13.20
C ALA A 132 5.18 21.88 12.26
N ALA A 133 5.39 21.79 10.94
CA ALA A 133 4.65 22.61 9.97
C ALA A 133 3.15 22.28 9.92
N GLU A 134 2.78 21.01 10.11
CA GLU A 134 1.38 20.59 10.19
C GLU A 134 0.72 21.05 11.50
N ALA A 135 1.46 21.03 12.61
CA ALA A 135 1.00 21.59 13.88
C ALA A 135 0.80 23.11 13.77
N GLU A 136 1.74 23.85 13.19
CA GLU A 136 1.59 25.30 12.95
C GLU A 136 0.42 25.61 12.01
N ARG A 137 0.21 24.81 10.96
CA ARG A 137 -0.98 24.95 10.09
C ARG A 137 -2.27 24.60 10.82
N ALA A 138 -2.26 23.61 11.69
CA ALA A 138 -3.43 23.26 12.49
C ALA A 138 -3.74 24.35 13.52
N GLU A 139 -2.73 24.97 14.13
CA GLU A 139 -2.91 26.12 15.01
C GLU A 139 -3.37 27.36 14.24
N ALA A 140 -2.80 27.65 13.07
CA ALA A 140 -3.26 28.72 12.20
C ALA A 140 -4.69 28.48 11.69
N ALA A 141 -5.08 27.24 11.39
CA ALA A 141 -6.44 26.89 11.02
C ALA A 141 -7.42 27.02 12.20
N LYS A 142 -7.00 26.66 13.42
CA LYS A 142 -7.78 26.88 14.64
C LYS A 142 -7.95 28.38 14.93
N GLN A 143 -6.89 29.17 14.78
CA GLN A 143 -6.93 30.62 14.94
C GLN A 143 -7.80 31.29 13.86
N ALA A 144 -7.72 30.82 12.60
CA ALA A 144 -8.59 31.28 11.52
C ALA A 144 -10.05 30.88 11.76
N ALA A 145 -10.33 29.70 12.32
CA ALA A 145 -11.67 29.27 12.68
C ALA A 145 -12.24 30.07 13.86
N LEU A 146 -11.42 30.40 14.86
CA LEU A 146 -11.79 31.28 15.98
C LEU A 146 -12.03 32.73 15.50
N ALA A 147 -11.19 33.24 14.60
CA ALA A 147 -11.38 34.56 13.98
C ALA A 147 -12.62 34.61 13.08
N ALA A 148 -12.94 33.53 12.35
CA ALA A 148 -14.17 33.42 11.57
C ALA A 148 -15.43 33.33 12.47
N ALA A 149 -15.34 32.67 13.63
CA ALA A 149 -16.41 32.62 14.61
C ALA A 149 -16.66 33.98 15.29
N ASP A 150 -15.61 34.78 15.50
CA ASP A 150 -15.71 36.14 16.04
C ASP A 150 -16.33 37.11 15.01
N ALA A 151 -15.99 36.96 13.72
CA ALA A 151 -16.62 37.72 12.62
C ALA A 151 -18.12 37.38 12.45
N GLN A 152 -18.52 36.13 12.68
CA GLN A 152 -19.93 35.73 12.59
C GLN A 152 -20.79 36.27 13.76
N SER A 153 -20.16 36.81 14.81
CA SER A 153 -20.83 37.46 15.95
C SER A 153 -21.04 38.96 15.77
N THR A 154 -20.53 39.57 14.68
CA THR A 154 -20.71 41.00 14.36
C THR A 154 -21.66 41.27 13.19
N GLU A 155 -22.13 40.24 12.48
CA GLU A 155 -23.12 40.35 11.39
C GLU A 155 -24.53 39.86 11.80
N ALA A 156 -24.92 40.12 13.05
CA ALA A 156 -26.28 39.86 13.58
C ALA A 156 -27.02 41.16 13.95
N ALA A 157 -26.74 42.25 13.25
CA ALA A 157 -27.55 43.46 13.25
C ALA A 157 -28.11 43.70 11.84
N ALA A 158 -29.27 43.09 11.58
CA ALA A 158 -30.13 43.41 10.44
C ALA A 158 -30.59 44.89 10.48
N PRO A 159 -31.16 45.44 9.40
CA PRO A 159 -32.58 45.18 9.20
C PRO A 159 -33.00 44.83 7.78
N GLU A 160 -34.03 44.00 7.76
CA GLU A 160 -34.96 43.72 6.69
C GLU A 160 -35.60 45.01 6.14
N THR A 161 -35.81 45.11 4.81
CA THR A 161 -37.12 45.49 4.24
C THR A 161 -37.17 45.40 2.71
N ALA A 162 -38.12 44.56 2.25
CA ALA A 162 -39.16 44.86 1.26
C ALA A 162 -38.93 44.75 -0.27
N ALA A 163 -39.94 44.08 -0.87
CA ALA A 163 -40.56 44.24 -2.20
C ALA A 163 -39.95 43.45 -3.38
N GLN A 164 -40.55 42.34 -3.86
CA GLN A 164 -41.86 42.11 -4.54
C GLN A 164 -41.76 42.06 -6.07
N ALA A 165 -42.10 40.90 -6.65
CA ALA A 165 -42.87 40.65 -7.89
C ALA A 165 -42.51 39.23 -8.42
N ALA A 166 -43.22 38.16 -8.07
CA ALA A 166 -44.48 37.65 -8.65
C ALA A 166 -44.31 36.84 -9.98
N PRO A 167 -45.13 35.78 -10.22
CA PRO A 167 -44.71 34.55 -10.92
C PRO A 167 -45.53 34.23 -12.19
N ALA A 168 -45.07 33.28 -13.03
CA ALA A 168 -45.92 32.59 -14.00
C ALA A 168 -45.34 31.21 -14.40
N ALA A 169 -46.20 30.21 -14.41
CA ALA A 169 -45.93 28.79 -14.59
C ALA A 169 -46.34 28.30 -16.02
N PRO A 170 -46.67 27.02 -16.29
CA PRO A 170 -45.91 26.12 -17.18
C PRO A 170 -46.71 25.57 -18.38
N ALA A 171 -46.09 24.86 -19.34
CA ALA A 171 -46.82 23.94 -20.24
C ALA A 171 -45.90 22.92 -20.96
N ALA A 172 -46.16 21.65 -20.71
CA ALA A 172 -46.01 20.51 -21.65
C ALA A 172 -47.44 20.02 -21.98
N PRO A 173 -47.71 18.89 -22.69
CA PRO A 173 -47.02 18.12 -23.74
C PRO A 173 -47.95 17.84 -24.96
N ALA A 174 -47.50 17.18 -26.04
CA ALA A 174 -48.34 16.31 -26.89
C ALA A 174 -47.54 15.57 -28.00
N ALA A 175 -47.49 14.24 -27.92
CA ALA A 175 -47.50 13.32 -29.07
C ALA A 175 -48.97 13.17 -29.56
N PRO A 176 -49.38 12.48 -30.67
CA PRO A 176 -48.88 11.15 -31.09
C PRO A 176 -48.95 10.76 -32.61
N ALA A 177 -48.36 9.59 -32.90
CA ALA A 177 -48.82 8.47 -33.76
C ALA A 177 -49.03 8.57 -35.30
N ALA A 178 -48.75 7.39 -35.90
CA ALA A 178 -49.30 6.79 -37.14
C ALA A 178 -48.61 7.18 -38.48
N GLN A 179 -48.42 6.33 -39.50
CA GLN A 179 -48.52 4.87 -39.73
C GLN A 179 -48.03 4.65 -41.20
N SER A 180 -47.42 3.49 -41.47
CA SER A 180 -47.45 2.69 -42.73
C SER A 180 -47.43 3.34 -44.14
N SER A 181 -46.52 2.85 -45.00
CA SER A 181 -46.90 2.18 -46.27
C SER A 181 -45.70 1.62 -47.04
N GLU A 182 -45.81 0.34 -47.42
CA GLU A 182 -45.02 -0.39 -48.42
C GLU A 182 -45.16 0.21 -49.84
N THR A 183 -44.16 -0.08 -50.70
CA THR A 183 -44.25 -0.40 -52.16
C THR A 183 -42.81 -0.44 -52.70
N GLU A 184 -42.23 -1.63 -52.91
CA GLU A 184 -42.22 -2.37 -54.19
C GLU A 184 -41.75 -1.52 -55.39
N THR A 185 -40.54 -1.77 -55.91
CA THR A 185 -40.27 -1.71 -57.36
C THR A 185 -39.09 -2.62 -57.74
N LYS A 186 -39.30 -3.27 -58.88
CA LYS A 186 -38.53 -4.31 -59.57
C LYS A 186 -37.87 -3.69 -60.80
N GLY A 187 -36.74 -4.25 -61.24
CA GLY A 187 -36.10 -4.03 -62.55
C GLY A 187 -34.61 -3.74 -62.36
N GLU A 188 -33.68 -4.33 -63.09
CA GLU A 188 -33.66 -5.24 -64.24
C GLU A 188 -32.29 -5.95 -64.22
#